data_AF-D0U3V0-F1
#
_entry.id   AF-D0U3V0-F1
#
_cell.length_a   1.000
_cell.length_b   1.000
_cell.length_c   1.000
_cell.angle_alpha   90.00
_cell.angle_beta   90.00
_cell.angle_gamma   90.00
#
_symmetry.space_group_name_H-M   'P 1'
#
loop_
_entity.id
_entity.type
_entity.pdbx_description
1 polymer ?
#
loop_
_entity_poly.entity_id
_entity_poly.type
_entity_poly.pdbx_seq_one_letter_code
_entity_poly.pdbx_strand_id
1 'polypeptide(L)'
;GGDSFVAKLAQANSDQLEVRSDLPYAELWMGDHVSGPAMLKTDGRGLDEVIRADPTATIGSSEGQLPFLLKVLSIRKALSVQVHPNKIEAEKLHRQFPDIYKDPNHKPELAIALTD
;
A
#
# COMPACT_ATOMS: atom_id res chain seq x y z
N GLY A 1 1.11 4.95 18.84
CA GLY A 1 2.30 5.77 19.12
C GLY A 1 3.57 5.00 18.83
N GLY A 2 4.65 5.30 19.56
CA GLY A 2 6.02 4.82 19.28
C GLY A 2 6.23 3.30 19.36
N ASP A 3 5.34 2.55 20.00
CA ASP A 3 5.46 1.08 20.05
C ASP A 3 5.09 0.41 18.72
N SER A 4 4.35 1.09 17.85
CA SER A 4 3.99 0.57 16.53
C SER A 4 5.24 0.31 15.71
N PHE A 5 5.34 -0.90 15.16
CA PHE A 5 6.44 -1.26 14.26
C PHE A 5 6.44 -0.37 13.01
N VAL A 6 5.25 0.00 12.51
CA VAL A 6 5.09 0.98 11.43
C VAL A 6 5.65 2.35 11.82
N ALA A 7 5.37 2.85 13.02
CA ALA A 7 5.91 4.12 13.48
C ALA A 7 7.44 4.10 13.57
N LYS A 8 8.02 3.01 14.11
CA LYS A 8 9.47 2.83 14.21
C LYS A 8 10.15 2.80 12.84
N LEU A 9 9.59 2.04 11.89
CA LEU A 9 10.10 1.99 10.51
C LEU A 9 9.99 3.35 9.80
N ALA A 10 8.86 4.02 9.95
CA ALA A 10 8.64 5.32 9.31
C ALA A 10 9.60 6.38 9.85
N GLN A 11 9.88 6.38 11.16
CA GLN A 11 10.86 7.26 11.79
C GLN A 11 12.30 6.92 11.37
N ALA A 12 12.65 5.63 11.28
CA ALA A 12 13.96 5.21 10.77
C ALA A 12 14.17 5.59 9.29
N ASN A 13 13.08 5.78 8.53
CA ASN A 13 13.15 6.20 7.14
C ASN A 13 13.15 7.73 6.95
N SER A 14 12.74 8.53 7.94
CA SER A 14 12.64 9.98 7.79
C SER A 14 12.94 10.70 9.10
N ASP A 15 14.00 11.51 9.09
CA ASP A 15 14.39 12.35 10.22
C ASP A 15 13.38 13.48 10.52
N GLN A 16 12.43 13.72 9.60
CA GLN A 16 11.41 14.76 9.73
C GLN A 16 10.10 14.25 10.34
N LEU A 17 9.94 12.93 10.48
CA LEU A 17 8.70 12.37 11.00
C LEU A 17 8.65 12.41 12.53
N GLU A 18 7.81 13.29 13.07
CA GLU A 18 7.48 13.30 14.49
C GLU A 18 6.40 12.25 14.82
N VAL A 19 6.77 11.23 15.58
CA VAL A 19 5.83 10.19 16.01
C VAL A 19 4.98 10.69 17.17
N ARG A 20 3.67 10.74 16.95
CA ARG A 20 2.68 11.10 17.97
C ARG A 20 2.26 9.88 18.79
N SER A 21 2.46 9.93 20.10
CA SER A 21 2.20 8.79 20.99
C SER A 21 0.71 8.39 21.05
N ASP A 22 -0.19 9.37 20.90
CA ASP A 22 -1.65 9.24 20.98
C ASP A 22 -2.31 8.66 19.71
N LEU A 23 -1.61 8.62 18.58
CA LEU A 23 -2.17 8.16 17.31
C LEU A 23 -1.84 6.68 17.00
N PRO A 24 -2.75 5.94 16.35
CA PRO A 24 -2.43 4.64 15.78
C PRO A 24 -1.64 4.79 14.48
N TYR A 25 -0.59 3.99 14.32
CA TYR A 25 0.17 3.85 13.08
C TYR A 25 -0.02 2.42 12.62
N ALA A 26 -0.95 2.20 11.70
CA ALA A 26 -1.45 0.87 11.35
C ALA A 26 -0.77 0.26 10.13
N GLU A 27 -0.52 1.07 9.09
CA GLU A 27 0.02 0.59 7.82
C GLU A 27 1.13 1.51 7.32
N LEU A 28 2.25 0.94 6.87
CA LEU A 28 3.25 1.62 6.05
C LEU A 28 3.08 1.13 4.62
N TRP A 29 2.79 2.03 3.68
CA TRP A 29 2.56 1.68 2.28
C TRP A 29 3.83 1.94 1.47
N MET A 30 4.17 1.00 0.60
CA MET A 30 5.33 1.08 -0.28
C MET A 30 4.89 0.70 -1.69
N GLY A 31 4.94 1.69 -2.58
CA GLY A 31 4.53 1.55 -3.98
C GLY A 31 4.09 2.88 -4.56
N ASP A 32 3.35 2.80 -5.65
CA ASP A 32 2.90 3.91 -6.50
C ASP A 32 1.39 4.18 -6.36
N HIS A 33 0.76 3.66 -5.30
CA HIS A 33 -0.67 3.80 -5.11
C HIS A 33 -1.08 5.26 -4.81
N VAL A 34 -2.05 5.79 -5.58
CA VAL A 34 -2.49 7.19 -5.54
C VAL A 34 -2.87 7.73 -4.15
N SER A 35 -3.45 6.90 -3.28
CA SER A 35 -3.83 7.33 -1.92
C SER A 35 -2.65 7.54 -0.96
N GLY A 36 -1.45 7.12 -1.33
CA GLY A 36 -0.26 7.24 -0.51
C GLY A 36 0.99 6.88 -1.31
N PRO A 37 1.33 7.69 -2.34
CA PRO A 37 2.46 7.39 -3.21
C PRO A 37 3.76 7.48 -2.41
N ALA A 38 4.67 6.53 -2.64
CA ALA A 38 6.03 6.62 -2.11
C ALA A 38 6.77 7.80 -2.77
N MET A 39 7.65 8.45 -2.02
CA MET A 39 8.43 9.60 -2.51
C MET A 39 9.92 9.23 -2.57
N LEU A 40 10.59 9.62 -3.66
CA LEU A 40 12.02 9.44 -3.82
C LEU A 40 12.77 10.42 -2.91
N LYS A 41 13.73 9.93 -2.13
CA LYS A 41 14.57 10.77 -1.27
C LYS A 41 15.54 11.67 -2.04
N THR A 42 15.86 11.32 -3.28
CA THR A 42 16.84 12.01 -4.12
C THR A 42 16.38 13.40 -4.56
N ASP A 43 15.12 13.50 -4.95
CA ASP A 43 14.56 14.71 -5.57
C ASP A 43 13.12 15.02 -5.14
N GLY A 44 12.53 14.19 -4.26
CA GLY A 44 11.19 14.40 -3.75
C GLY A 44 10.07 14.10 -4.74
N ARG A 45 10.34 13.46 -5.89
CA ARG A 45 9.28 13.05 -6.82
C ARG A 45 8.51 11.82 -6.32
N GLY A 46 7.26 11.70 -6.74
CA GLY A 46 6.45 10.51 -6.50
C GLY A 46 6.95 9.33 -7.31
N LEU A 47 6.96 8.14 -6.71
CA LEU A 47 7.36 6.91 -7.40
C LEU A 47 6.44 6.64 -8.60
N ASP A 48 5.16 6.98 -8.49
CA ASP A 48 4.18 6.89 -9.58
C ASP A 48 4.53 7.79 -10.77
N GLU A 49 5.04 8.99 -10.54
CA GLU A 49 5.52 9.88 -11.60
C GLU A 49 6.73 9.28 -12.31
N VAL A 50 7.70 8.76 -11.54
CA VAL A 50 8.93 8.16 -12.08
C VAL A 50 8.62 6.93 -12.92
N ILE A 51 7.75 6.04 -12.43
CA ILE A 51 7.31 4.85 -13.18
C ILE A 51 6.60 5.26 -14.47
N ARG A 52 5.69 6.25 -14.42
CA ARG A 52 4.96 6.69 -15.63
C ARG A 52 5.85 7.36 -16.68
N ALA A 53 6.96 7.98 -16.27
CA ALA A 53 7.89 8.63 -17.19
C ALA A 53 8.68 7.62 -18.04
N ASP A 54 9.11 6.49 -17.46
CA ASP A 54 9.76 5.39 -18.19
C ASP A 54 9.51 4.04 -17.49
N PRO A 55 8.35 3.40 -17.73
CA PRO A 55 7.95 2.21 -16.98
C PRO A 55 8.83 1.01 -17.30
N THR A 56 9.31 0.91 -18.54
CA THR A 56 10.17 -0.21 -18.96
C THR A 56 11.55 -0.09 -18.33
N ALA A 57 12.15 1.10 -18.25
CA ALA A 57 13.41 1.27 -17.55
C ALA A 57 13.26 1.15 -16.03
N THR A 58 12.13 1.59 -15.45
CA THR A 58 11.97 1.66 -13.99
C THR A 58 11.54 0.32 -13.38
N ILE A 59 10.56 -0.35 -13.98
CA ILE A 59 9.96 -1.59 -13.42
C ILE A 59 10.01 -2.78 -14.38
N GLY A 60 10.68 -2.65 -15.52
CA GLY A 60 10.81 -3.75 -16.49
C GLY A 60 9.49 -4.13 -17.17
N SER A 61 8.47 -3.28 -17.09
CA SER A 61 7.14 -3.50 -17.64
C SER A 61 6.72 -2.32 -18.51
N SER A 62 5.85 -2.55 -19.48
CA SER A 62 5.19 -1.44 -20.19
C SER A 62 4.00 -0.88 -19.41
N GLU A 63 3.53 -1.60 -18.39
CA GLU A 63 2.50 -1.14 -17.47
C GLU A 63 3.02 0.07 -16.68
N GLY A 64 2.26 1.16 -16.67
CA GLY A 64 2.63 2.41 -15.98
C GLY A 64 2.44 2.37 -14.46
N GLN A 65 2.35 1.18 -13.86
CA GLN A 65 2.11 1.00 -12.43
C GLN A 65 2.67 -0.33 -11.91
N LEU A 66 2.94 -0.42 -10.60
CA LEU A 66 3.33 -1.67 -9.96
C LEU A 66 2.14 -2.66 -9.92
N PRO A 67 2.36 -3.95 -10.19
CA PRO A 67 1.30 -4.96 -10.12
C PRO A 67 1.00 -5.40 -8.67
N PHE A 68 1.61 -4.77 -7.67
CA PHE A 68 1.43 -5.07 -6.25
C PHE A 68 1.55 -3.81 -5.40
N LEU A 69 0.99 -3.87 -4.19
CA LEU A 69 1.20 -2.90 -3.13
C LEU A 69 1.83 -3.60 -1.94
N LEU A 70 3.04 -3.20 -1.56
CA LEU A 70 3.70 -3.74 -0.37
C LEU A 70 3.28 -2.95 0.87
N LYS A 71 3.00 -3.65 1.95
CA LYS A 71 2.65 -3.04 3.24
C LYS A 71 3.39 -3.68 4.40
N VAL A 72 3.70 -2.85 5.40
CA VAL A 72 3.94 -3.34 6.77
C VAL A 72 2.73 -2.98 7.61
N LEU A 73 2.19 -3.95 8.33
CA LEU A 73 1.04 -3.75 9.22
C LEU A 73 1.49 -3.84 10.68
N SER A 74 1.01 -2.92 11.52
CA SER A 74 1.15 -2.99 12.98
C SER A 74 -0.25 -3.10 13.59
N ILE A 75 -0.64 -4.34 13.90
CA ILE A 75 -2.01 -4.72 14.24
C ILE A 75 -2.18 -4.73 15.76
N ARG A 76 -2.99 -3.81 16.30
CA ARG A 76 -3.32 -3.75 17.74
C ARG A 76 -4.67 -4.41 18.08
N LYS A 77 -5.59 -4.42 17.13
CA LYS A 77 -6.94 -4.99 17.27
C LYS A 77 -7.20 -5.91 16.09
N ALA A 78 -7.98 -6.96 16.30
CA ALA A 78 -8.40 -7.85 15.22
C ALA A 78 -9.05 -7.04 14.09
N LEU A 79 -8.65 -7.34 12.85
CA LEU A 79 -9.30 -6.83 11.65
C LEU A 79 -10.57 -7.61 11.37
N SER A 80 -11.41 -7.10 10.47
CA SER A 80 -12.60 -7.83 10.03
C SER A 80 -12.20 -9.15 9.37
N VAL A 81 -13.06 -10.17 9.49
CA VAL A 81 -12.98 -11.35 8.63
C VAL A 81 -13.34 -10.90 7.21
N GLN A 82 -12.47 -11.21 6.25
CA GLN A 82 -12.58 -10.75 4.86
C GLN A 82 -12.47 -11.93 3.89
N VAL A 83 -13.14 -11.81 2.75
CA VAL A 83 -13.00 -12.69 1.59
C VAL A 83 -12.91 -11.80 0.36
N HIS A 84 -11.91 -12.05 -0.47
CA HIS A 84 -11.74 -11.34 -1.73
C HIS A 84 -12.34 -12.15 -2.88
N PRO A 85 -13.16 -11.53 -3.75
CA PRO A 85 -13.71 -12.23 -4.91
C PRO A 85 -12.59 -12.62 -5.89
N ASN A 86 -12.83 -13.68 -6.67
CA ASN A 86 -11.97 -13.97 -7.82
C ASN A 86 -12.17 -12.92 -8.93
N LYS A 87 -11.38 -12.99 -10.01
CA LYS A 87 -11.38 -11.97 -11.07
C LYS A 87 -12.75 -11.81 -11.73
N ILE A 88 -13.42 -12.91 -12.05
CA ILE A 88 -14.72 -12.92 -12.73
C ILE A 88 -15.79 -12.32 -11.81
N GLU A 89 -15.75 -12.66 -10.53
CA GLU A 89 -16.67 -12.13 -9.52
C GLU A 89 -16.45 -10.65 -9.26
N ALA A 90 -15.20 -10.20 -9.16
CA ALA A 90 -14.85 -8.80 -8.96
C ALA A 90 -15.39 -7.92 -10.10
N GLU A 91 -15.23 -8.34 -11.35
CA GLU A 91 -15.80 -7.64 -12.52
C GLU A 91 -17.32 -7.55 -12.48
N LYS A 92 -18.00 -8.61 -12.03
CA LYS A 92 -19.46 -8.61 -11.86
C LYS A 92 -19.88 -7.66 -10.73
N LEU A 93 -19.24 -7.76 -9.58
CA LEU A 93 -19.57 -7.00 -8.38
C LEU A 93 -19.30 -5.51 -8.55
N HIS A 94 -18.18 -5.13 -9.19
CA HIS A 94 -17.87 -3.76 -9.54
C HIS A 94 -18.93 -3.14 -10.46
N ARG A 95 -19.41 -3.87 -11.47
CA ARG A 95 -20.50 -3.39 -12.33
C ARG A 95 -21.84 -3.25 -11.61
N GLN A 96 -22.14 -4.14 -10.66
CA GLN A 96 -23.43 -4.12 -9.95
C GLN A 96 -23.47 -3.13 -8.79
N PHE A 97 -22.35 -2.98 -8.08
CA PHE A 97 -22.23 -2.19 -6.86
C PHE A 97 -20.91 -1.39 -6.85
N PRO A 98 -20.70 -0.45 -7.78
CA PRO A 98 -19.43 0.28 -7.95
C PRO A 98 -19.04 1.11 -6.72
N ASP A 99 -20.03 1.52 -5.91
CA ASP A 99 -19.78 2.23 -4.67
C ASP A 99 -19.21 1.34 -3.55
N ILE A 100 -19.41 0.03 -3.64
CA ILE A 100 -18.94 -0.96 -2.65
C ILE A 100 -17.65 -1.62 -3.15
N TYR A 101 -17.65 -2.11 -4.39
CA TYR A 101 -16.48 -2.71 -5.03
C TYR A 101 -15.84 -1.67 -5.92
N LYS A 102 -14.73 -1.08 -5.48
CA LYS A 102 -14.15 0.11 -6.11
C LYS A 102 -13.43 -0.16 -7.43
N ASP A 103 -13.08 -1.41 -7.69
CA ASP A 103 -12.38 -1.82 -8.90
C ASP A 103 -12.78 -3.26 -9.31
N PRO A 104 -12.52 -3.65 -10.58
CA PRO A 104 -12.89 -4.95 -11.09
C PRO A 104 -11.78 -6.01 -10.91
N ASN A 105 -10.86 -5.86 -9.96
CA ASN A 105 -9.72 -6.75 -9.81
C ASN A 105 -9.88 -7.76 -8.67
N HIS A 106 -9.25 -8.93 -8.82
CA HIS A 106 -9.04 -9.81 -7.67
C HIS A 106 -8.00 -9.19 -6.72
N LYS A 107 -7.97 -9.65 -5.47
CA LYS A 107 -7.00 -9.17 -4.48
C LYS A 107 -6.31 -10.34 -3.77
N PRO A 108 -5.36 -11.03 -4.45
CA PRO A 108 -4.52 -12.01 -3.78
C PRO A 108 -3.63 -11.28 -2.76
N GLU A 109 -3.50 -11.85 -1.56
CA GLU A 109 -2.71 -11.30 -0.46
C GLU A 109 -1.78 -12.39 0.10
N LEU A 110 -0.56 -11.99 0.49
CA LEU A 110 0.41 -12.84 1.19
C LEU A 110 0.84 -12.10 2.45
N ALA A 111 0.77 -12.77 3.59
CA ALA A 111 1.24 -12.25 4.87
C ALA A 111 2.49 -13.00 5.32
N ILE A 112 3.50 -12.25 5.78
CA ILE A 112 4.72 -12.77 6.40
C ILE A 112 4.81 -12.15 7.78
N ALA A 113 4.92 -12.98 8.82
CA ALA A 113 5.05 -12.52 10.19
C ALA A 113 6.43 -11.87 10.41
N LEU A 114 6.44 -10.64 10.91
CA LEU A 114 7.66 -9.95 11.38
C LEU A 114 7.83 -10.05 12.90
N THR A 115 6.73 -10.32 13.60
CA THR A 115 6.63 -10.60 15.03
C THR A 115 5.57 -11.68 15.22
N ASP A 116 5.55 -12.29 16.40
CA ASP A 116 4.50 -13.23 16.84
C ASP A 116 3.15 -12.53 17.07
#